data_AF-A0A2S5GKL4-F1
#
_entry.id   AF-A0A2S5GKL4-F1
#
_cell.length_a   1.000
_cell.length_b   1.000
_cell.length_c   1.000
_cell.angle_alpha   90.00
_cell.angle_beta   90.00
_cell.angle_gamma   90.00
#
_symmetry.space_group_name_H-M   'P 1'
#
loop_
_entity.id
_entity.type
_entity.pdbx_description
1 polymer ?
#
loop_
_entity_poly.entity_id
_entity_poly.type
_entity_poly.pdbx_seq_one_letter_code
_entity_poly.pdbx_strand_id
1 'polypeptide(L)'
;MGAGPQRHIDGFQVGCEIVSLDAGVMAIEVIVSRPGNGGAQQQRWSLPRFVTFADADVARRHAELVLSGIVSVDASTGEPRYGIL
;
A
#
# COMPACT_ATOMS: atom_id res chain seq x y z
N MET A 1 -2.21 -13.97 -8.68
CA MET A 1 -1.61 -12.70 -8.22
C MET A 1 -2.64 -11.62 -8.45
N GLY A 2 -3.44 -11.30 -7.42
CA GLY A 2 -4.45 -10.26 -7.53
C GLY A 2 -3.73 -8.92 -7.56
N ALA A 3 -3.68 -8.27 -8.72
CA ALA A 3 -3.19 -6.91 -8.85
C ALA A 3 -4.09 -6.01 -8.00
N GLY A 4 -3.65 -5.71 -6.78
CA GLY A 4 -4.28 -4.68 -5.95
C GLY A 4 -4.17 -3.31 -6.62
N PRO A 5 -4.89 -2.30 -6.09
CA PRO A 5 -4.88 -0.98 -6.69
C PRO A 5 -3.48 -0.37 -6.65
N GLN A 6 -3.08 0.32 -7.72
CA GLN A 6 -1.78 0.96 -7.87
C GLN A 6 -1.94 2.38 -8.43
N ARG A 7 -1.04 3.27 -8.02
CA ARG A 7 -1.07 4.70 -8.35
C ARG A 7 0.35 5.27 -8.38
N HIS A 8 0.59 6.23 -9.26
CA HIS A 8 1.85 6.97 -9.29
C HIS A 8 1.73 8.28 -8.50
N ILE A 9 2.65 8.50 -7.56
CA ILE A 9 2.67 9.66 -6.65
C ILE A 9 4.13 10.11 -6.50
N ASP A 10 4.42 11.39 -6.74
CA ASP A 10 5.78 11.97 -6.60
C ASP A 10 6.89 11.21 -7.34
N GLY A 11 6.57 10.59 -8.48
CA GLY A 11 7.52 9.77 -9.26
C GLY A 11 7.77 8.37 -8.68
N PHE A 12 7.05 7.98 -7.64
CA PHE A 12 7.00 6.61 -7.12
C PHE A 12 5.74 5.89 -7.59
N GLN A 13 5.84 4.59 -7.77
CA GLN A 13 4.71 3.69 -7.96
C GLN A 13 4.31 3.11 -6.60
N VAL A 14 3.13 3.50 -6.14
CA VAL A 14 2.53 3.10 -4.87
C VAL A 14 1.41 2.11 -5.16
N GLY A 15 1.40 0.96 -4.50
CA GLY A 15 0.35 -0.03 -4.59
C GLY A 15 -0.11 -0.47 -3.22
N CYS A 16 -1.28 -1.09 -3.16
CA CYS A 16 -1.72 -1.82 -1.97
C CYS A 16 -1.86 -3.30 -2.31
N GLU A 17 -1.28 -4.15 -1.47
CA GLU A 17 -1.39 -5.60 -1.57
C GLU A 17 -2.12 -6.14 -0.35
N ILE A 18 -3.03 -7.08 -0.57
CA ILE A 18 -3.74 -7.77 0.50
C ILE A 18 -2.91 -9.00 0.85
N VAL A 19 -2.40 -9.04 2.07
CA VAL A 19 -1.61 -10.16 2.58
C VAL A 19 -2.48 -10.98 3.51
N SER A 20 -2.51 -12.30 3.31
CA SER A 20 -3.16 -13.21 4.24
C SER A 20 -2.25 -13.43 5.45
N LEU A 21 -2.76 -13.08 6.62
CA LEU A 21 -2.18 -13.42 7.91
C LEU A 21 -2.68 -14.79 8.38
N ASP A 22 -2.14 -15.20 9.53
CA ASP A 22 -2.54 -16.43 10.21
C ASP A 22 -4.01 -16.38 10.68
N ALA A 23 -4.64 -17.56 10.79
CA ALA A 23 -6.05 -17.73 11.18
C ALA A 23 -7.12 -17.14 10.22
N GLY A 24 -6.81 -16.99 8.92
CA GLY A 24 -7.80 -16.58 7.91
C GLY A 24 -8.10 -15.07 7.91
N VAL A 25 -7.27 -14.31 8.60
CA VAL A 25 -7.33 -12.85 8.65
C VAL A 25 -6.46 -12.27 7.55
N MET A 26 -6.91 -11.20 6.89
CA MET A 26 -6.15 -10.48 5.87
C MET A 26 -5.74 -9.11 6.38
N ALA A 27 -4.57 -8.63 5.98
CA ALA A 27 -4.10 -7.27 6.20
C ALA A 27 -3.75 -6.61 4.87
N ILE A 28 -3.54 -5.30 4.91
CA ILE A 28 -3.14 -4.52 3.75
C ILE A 28 -1.73 -4.00 3.97
N GLU A 29 -0.86 -4.22 2.99
CA GLU A 29 0.47 -3.65 2.93
C GLU A 29 0.54 -2.65 1.77
N VAL A 30 1.16 -1.50 2.02
CA VAL A 30 1.42 -0.48 1.00
C VAL A 30 2.81 -0.71 0.43
N ILE A 31 2.89 -0.91 -0.88
CA ILE A 31 4.15 -1.15 -1.59
C ILE A 31 4.52 0.12 -2.31
N VAL A 32 5.65 0.71 -1.95
CA VAL A 32 6.22 1.88 -2.62
C VAL A 32 7.44 1.42 -3.40
N SER A 33 7.47 1.76 -4.69
CA SER A 33 8.57 1.39 -5.58
C SER A 33 9.00 2.60 -6.41
N ARG A 34 10.31 2.81 -6.54
CA ARG A 34 10.87 3.87 -7.38
C ARG A 34 11.31 3.29 -8.73
N PRO A 35 10.68 3.68 -9.85
CA PRO A 35 11.18 3.29 -11.17
C PRO A 35 12.50 4.01 -11.47
N GLY A 36 13.54 3.28 -11.88
CA GLY A 36 14.71 3.88 -12.53
C GLY A 36 16.08 3.68 -11.87
N ASN A 37 16.21 3.04 -10.70
CA ASN A 37 17.53 2.84 -10.07
C ASN A 37 17.91 1.35 -9.94
N GLY A 38 18.31 0.72 -11.06
CA GLY A 38 19.15 -0.51 -11.10
C GLY A 38 18.67 -1.79 -10.38
N GLY A 39 17.55 -1.73 -9.67
CA GLY A 39 16.97 -2.76 -8.84
C GLY A 39 15.82 -2.10 -8.10
N ALA A 40 14.58 -2.44 -8.46
CA ALA A 40 13.40 -1.84 -7.86
C ALA A 40 13.38 -2.15 -6.36
N GLN A 41 13.90 -1.23 -5.54
CA GLN A 41 13.77 -1.30 -4.09
C GLN A 41 12.30 -1.06 -3.76
N GLN A 42 11.55 -2.16 -3.68
CA GLN A 42 10.18 -2.16 -3.21
C GLN A 42 10.22 -2.09 -1.70
N GLN A 43 9.73 -0.98 -1.15
CA GLN A 43 9.51 -0.85 0.28
C GLN A 43 8.08 -1.19 0.61
N ARG A 44 7.89 -1.92 1.70
CA ARG A 44 6.57 -2.31 2.20
C ARG A 44 6.31 -1.59 3.50
N TRP A 45 5.14 -0.96 3.56
CA TRP A 45 4.68 -0.19 4.69
C TRP A 45 3.38 -0.79 5.20
N SER A 46 3.39 -1.24 6.44
CA SER A 46 2.16 -1.65 7.12
C SER A 46 1.32 -0.42 7.45
N LEU A 47 0.00 -0.56 7.44
CA LEU A 47 -0.87 0.54 7.82
C LEU A 47 -0.66 0.94 9.30
N PRO A 48 -0.74 2.24 9.62
CA PRO A 48 -0.48 2.75 10.98
C PRO A 48 -1.49 2.23 12.01
N ARG A 49 -2.71 1.94 11.58
CA ARG A 49 -3.65 1.11 12.32
C ARG A 49 -3.60 -0.26 11.66
N PHE A 50 -3.18 -1.28 12.40
CA PHE A 50 -3.26 -2.68 11.95
C PHE A 50 -4.72 -3.05 11.70
N VAL A 51 -5.22 -2.73 10.51
CA VAL A 51 -6.58 -3.08 10.10
C VAL A 51 -6.54 -4.47 9.50
N THR A 52 -7.33 -5.35 10.10
CA THR A 52 -7.49 -6.72 9.68
C THR A 52 -8.88 -6.94 9.11
N PHE A 53 -8.97 -7.81 8.11
CA PHE A 53 -10.19 -8.09 7.36
C PHE A 53 -10.45 -9.58 7.33
N ALA A 54 -11.68 -10.00 7.59
CA ALA A 54 -12.10 -11.39 7.42
C ALA A 54 -12.55 -11.68 5.96
N ASP A 55 -12.72 -10.64 5.16
CA ASP A 55 -13.27 -10.70 3.80
C ASP A 55 -12.37 -9.97 2.79
N ALA A 56 -12.10 -10.62 1.65
CA ALA A 56 -11.15 -10.13 0.66
C ALA A 56 -11.69 -8.94 -0.15
N ASP A 57 -13.00 -8.88 -0.39
CA ASP A 57 -13.64 -7.76 -1.08
C ASP A 57 -13.64 -6.51 -0.20
N VAL A 58 -13.87 -6.68 1.11
CA VAL A 58 -13.76 -5.58 2.08
C VAL A 58 -12.32 -5.07 2.18
N ALA A 59 -11.35 -5.98 2.24
CA ALA A 59 -9.92 -5.64 2.25
C ALA A 59 -9.54 -4.87 0.98
N ARG A 60 -10.04 -5.29 -0.19
CA ARG A 60 -9.78 -4.61 -1.47
C ARG A 60 -10.35 -3.19 -1.50
N ARG A 61 -11.61 -3.00 -1.08
CA ARG A 61 -12.21 -1.66 -1.00
C ARG A 61 -11.44 -0.75 -0.04
N HIS A 62 -11.00 -1.29 1.09
CA HIS A 62 -10.15 -0.53 2.02
C HIS A 62 -8.79 -0.20 1.41
N ALA A 63 -8.18 -1.12 0.68
CA ALA A 63 -6.92 -0.86 -0.01
C ALA A 63 -7.06 0.28 -1.02
N GLU A 64 -8.17 0.34 -1.76
CA GLU A 64 -8.48 1.45 -2.68
C GLU A 64 -8.64 2.78 -1.92
N LEU A 65 -9.36 2.78 -0.80
CA LEU A 65 -9.53 3.96 0.06
C LEU A 65 -8.19 4.45 0.63
N VAL A 66 -7.39 3.55 1.20
CA VAL A 66 -6.04 3.82 1.71
C VAL A 66 -5.20 4.45 0.61
N LEU A 67 -5.14 3.83 -0.57
CA LEU A 67 -4.35 4.34 -1.71
C LEU A 67 -4.84 5.73 -2.16
N SER A 68 -6.16 5.97 -2.14
CA SER A 68 -6.72 7.28 -2.46
C SER A 68 -6.33 8.36 -1.44
N GLY A 69 -6.17 7.97 -0.17
CA GLY A 69 -5.78 8.84 0.93
C GLY A 69 -4.28 9.16 0.97
N ILE A 70 -3.44 8.45 0.21
CA ILE A 70 -2.02 8.79 0.09
C ILE A 70 -1.90 10.04 -0.80
N VAL A 71 -1.37 11.12 -0.22
CA VAL A 71 -1.22 12.41 -0.89
C VAL A 71 0.18 12.64 -1.44
N SER A 72 1.19 12.04 -0.81
CA SER A 72 2.60 12.22 -1.18
C SER A 72 3.45 11.05 -0.69
N VAL A 73 4.67 10.91 -1.20
CA VAL A 73 5.66 9.92 -0.74
C VAL A 73 6.94 10.64 -0.35
N ASP A 74 7.48 10.32 0.83
CA ASP A 74 8.75 10.88 1.27
C ASP A 74 9.89 10.45 0.35
N ALA A 75 10.60 11.41 -0.26
CA ALA A 75 11.63 11.12 -1.25
C ALA A 75 12.91 10.51 -0.64
N SER A 76 13.14 10.70 0.66
CA SER A 76 14.31 10.23 1.39
C SER A 76 14.10 8.82 1.94
N THR A 77 12.94 8.54 2.51
CA THR A 77 12.64 7.23 3.12
C THR A 77 11.82 6.34 2.21
N GLY A 78 10.95 6.88 1.36
CA GLY A 78 9.94 6.13 0.61
C GLY A 78 8.63 5.94 1.39
N GLU A 79 8.45 6.65 2.50
CA GLU A 79 7.27 6.53 3.36
C GLU A 79 6.03 7.19 2.73
N PRO A 80 4.90 6.48 2.58
CA PRO A 80 3.66 7.06 2.08
C PRO A 80 3.06 8.02 3.11
N ARG A 81 2.83 9.26 2.71
CA ARG A 81 2.17 10.28 3.52
C ARG A 81 0.67 10.29 3.23
N TYR A 82 -0.12 10.02 4.26
CA TYR A 82 -1.57 10.05 4.20
C TYR A 82 -2.07 11.46 4.47
N GLY A 83 -2.98 11.95 3.62
CA GLY A 83 -3.75 13.15 3.90
C GLY A 83 -4.78 12.84 4.98
N ILE A 84 -4.91 13.73 5.96
CA ILE A 84 -6.04 13.68 6.88
C ILE A 84 -7.26 14.08 6.06
N LEU A 85 -8.10 13.11 5.70
CA LEU A 85 -9.42 13.35 5.10
C LEU A 85 -10.41 13.79 6.19
#